data_AF-A0AAN8J289-F1
#
_entry.id   AF-A0AAN8J289-F1
#
_cell.length_a   1.000
_cell.length_b   1.000
_cell.length_c   1.000
_cell.angle_alpha   90.00
_cell.angle_beta   90.00
_cell.angle_gamma   90.00
#
_symmetry.space_group_name_H-M   'P 1'
#
loop_
_entity.id
_entity.type
_entity.pdbx_description
1 polymer ?
#
loop_
_entity_poly.entity_id
_entity_poly.type
_entity_poly.pdbx_seq_one_letter_code
_entity_poly.pdbx_strand_id
1 'polypeptide(L)'
;VDEYKLEKVYRPVEYTEYETCLDVSKGFRCPVVKKGGRYGYENKLVKVEKYVKACCEGYYQTKDNLCKPECEPPCKKGRCVAPNVCECDSGYGGKHCTSTCSVGLWGPSCQRKCDC
;
A
#
# COMPACT_ATOMS: atom_id res chain seq x y z
N VAL A 1 4.90 7.05 3.90
CA VAL A 1 4.80 8.40 3.32
C VAL A 1 4.62 9.35 4.48
N ASP A 2 5.41 10.43 4.55
CA ASP A 2 5.23 11.43 5.60
C ASP A 2 4.01 12.28 5.23
N GLU A 3 2.96 12.16 6.03
CA GLU A 3 1.72 12.92 5.85
C GLU A 3 1.53 13.88 7.03
N TYR A 4 0.98 15.06 6.78
CA TYR A 4 0.69 16.02 7.85
C TYR A 4 -0.76 15.90 8.27
N LYS A 5 -1.01 15.77 9.57
CA LYS A 5 -2.35 15.79 10.16
C LYS A 5 -2.50 16.98 11.09
N LEU A 6 -3.62 17.69 11.00
CA LEU A 6 -3.97 18.75 11.92
C LEU A 6 -4.28 18.16 13.30
N GLU A 7 -3.57 18.63 14.31
CA GLU A 7 -3.83 18.30 15.70
C GLU A 7 -4.22 19.55 16.50
N LYS A 8 -5.16 19.40 17.43
CA LYS A 8 -5.63 20.47 18.30
C LYS A 8 -4.62 20.69 19.43
N VAL A 9 -4.05 21.89 19.51
CA VAL A 9 -3.02 22.28 20.49
C VAL A 9 -3.55 23.37 21.41
N TYR A 10 -3.31 23.24 22.72
CA TYR A 10 -3.65 24.26 23.72
C TYR A 10 -2.46 25.19 23.97
N ARG A 11 -2.66 26.50 23.84
CA ARG A 11 -1.64 27.53 24.09
C ARG A 11 -2.04 28.35 25.31
N PRO A 12 -1.23 28.37 26.38
CA PRO A 12 -1.53 29.18 27.55
C PRO A 12 -1.42 30.67 27.20
N VAL A 13 -2.34 31.47 27.71
CA VAL A 13 -2.32 32.93 27.56
C VAL A 13 -2.60 33.58 28.91
N GLU A 14 -1.94 34.70 29.18
CA GLU A 14 -2.23 35.53 30.35
C GLU A 14 -3.15 36.67 29.93
N TYR A 15 -4.12 36.99 30.78
CA TYR A 15 -5.05 38.09 30.55
C TYR A 15 -5.36 38.79 31.87
N THR A 16 -5.65 40.08 31.80
CA THR A 16 -5.97 40.89 32.98
C THR A 16 -7.47 41.02 33.12
N GLU A 17 -7.99 40.67 34.29
CA GLU A 17 -9.38 40.89 34.68
C GLU A 17 -9.42 41.84 35.88
N TYR A 18 -10.56 42.49 36.15
CA TYR A 18 -10.69 43.39 37.28
C TYR A 18 -11.53 42.76 38.37
N GLU A 19 -10.98 42.73 39.58
CA GLU A 19 -11.69 42.26 40.78
C GLU A 19 -11.96 43.43 41.73
N THR A 20 -12.99 43.28 42.55
CA THR A 20 -13.36 44.30 43.53
C THR A 20 -12.39 44.30 44.71
N CYS A 21 -11.82 45.45 45.03
CA CYS A 21 -10.87 45.62 46.13
C CYS A 21 -11.19 46.88 46.94
N LEU A 22 -10.76 46.96 48.20
CA LEU A 22 -11.02 48.11 49.09
C LEU A 22 -10.13 49.34 48.82
N ASP A 23 -9.38 49.33 47.73
CA ASP A 23 -8.52 50.44 47.32
C ASP A 23 -9.35 51.53 46.62
N VAL A 24 -9.74 52.55 47.40
CA VAL A 24 -10.54 53.69 46.91
C VAL A 24 -9.78 54.50 45.85
N SER A 25 -8.44 54.55 45.93
CA SER A 25 -7.62 55.27 44.94
C SER A 25 -7.69 54.65 43.54
N LYS A 26 -8.05 53.37 43.47
CA LYS A 26 -8.24 52.60 42.23
C LYS A 26 -9.72 52.42 41.87
N GLY A 27 -10.63 53.17 42.50
CA GLY A 27 -12.06 53.10 42.23
C GLY A 27 -12.68 51.72 42.50
N PHE A 28 -12.19 51.03 43.54
CA PHE A 28 -12.58 49.67 43.92
C PHE A 28 -12.38 48.59 42.83
N ARG A 29 -11.56 48.86 41.80
CA ARG A 29 -11.26 47.92 40.71
C ARG A 29 -9.76 47.67 40.63
N CYS A 30 -9.33 46.49 41.05
CA CYS A 30 -7.93 46.10 41.00
C CYS A 30 -7.70 45.15 39.81
N PRO A 31 -6.71 45.41 38.93
CA PRO A 31 -6.33 44.48 37.88
C PRO A 31 -5.67 43.23 38.48
N VAL A 32 -6.16 42.07 38.10
CA VAL A 32 -5.67 40.74 38.49
C VAL A 32 -5.27 40.00 37.21
N VAL A 33 -4.03 39.55 37.15
CA VAL A 33 -3.53 38.75 36.02
C VAL A 33 -3.99 37.30 36.21
N LYS A 34 -4.77 36.80 35.26
CA LYS A 34 -5.26 35.43 35.22
C LYS A 34 -4.58 34.66 34.08
N LYS A 35 -4.46 33.35 34.29
CA LYS A 35 -3.93 32.41 33.29
C LYS A 35 -5.08 31.65 32.68
N GLY A 36 -5.20 31.70 31.36
CA GLY A 36 -6.13 30.91 30.57
C GLY A 36 -5.40 30.24 29.41
N GLY A 37 -6.12 29.90 28.37
CA GLY A 37 -5.51 29.41 27.15
C GLY A 37 -6.47 29.41 25.97
N ARG A 38 -5.87 29.32 24.78
CA ARG A 38 -6.57 29.28 23.51
C ARG A 38 -6.21 27.99 22.80
N TYR A 39 -7.21 27.35 22.21
CA TYR A 39 -6.95 26.22 21.32
C TYR A 39 -6.63 26.72 19.92
N GLY A 40 -5.66 26.09 19.27
CA GLY A 40 -5.41 26.22 17.85
C GLY A 40 -5.15 24.87 17.22
N TYR A 41 -4.75 24.89 15.95
CA TYR A 41 -4.42 23.70 15.20
C TYR A 41 -3.00 23.82 14.67
N GLU A 42 -2.27 22.72 14.69
CA GLU A 42 -0.90 22.63 14.16
C GLU A 42 -0.77 21.38 13.29
N ASN A 43 0.05 21.46 12.25
CA ASN A 43 0.35 20.32 11.39
C ASN A 43 1.39 19.43 12.09
N LYS A 44 1.01 18.19 12.37
CA LYS A 44 1.92 17.17 12.88
C LYS A 44 2.26 16.15 11.80
N LEU A 45 3.54 15.82 11.71
CA LEU A 45 4.03 14.74 10.87
C LEU A 45 3.54 13.40 11.42
N VAL A 46 2.77 12.70 10.61
CA VAL A 46 2.28 11.35 10.87
C VAL A 46 2.93 10.41 9.86
N LYS A 47 3.59 9.38 10.37
CA LYS A 47 4.12 8.31 9.54
C LYS A 47 2.96 7.40 9.14
N VAL A 48 2.59 7.44 7.86
CA VAL A 48 1.53 6.58 7.32
C VAL A 48 2.15 5.41 6.58
N GLU A 49 1.77 4.20 7.01
CA GLU A 49 2.06 2.96 6.31
C GLU A 49 1.06 2.77 5.17
N LYS A 50 1.56 2.72 3.93
CA LYS A 50 0.74 2.54 2.74
C LYS A 50 0.90 1.10 2.25
N TYR A 51 -0.21 0.36 2.19
CA TYR A 51 -0.23 -0.96 1.56
C TYR A 51 -0.26 -0.81 0.04
N VAL A 52 0.65 -1.51 -0.64
CA VAL A 52 0.72 -1.56 -2.11
C VAL A 52 0.38 -2.97 -2.55
N LYS A 53 -0.51 -3.10 -3.53
CA LYS A 53 -0.82 -4.39 -4.16
C LYS A 53 0.38 -4.81 -5.01
N ALA A 54 0.92 -5.99 -4.73
CA ALA A 54 2.00 -6.60 -5.50
C ALA A 54 1.59 -8.01 -5.94
N CYS A 55 2.17 -8.49 -7.03
CA CYS A 55 2.00 -9.87 -7.47
C CYS A 55 2.79 -10.83 -6.56
N CYS A 56 2.31 -12.06 -6.42
CA CYS A 56 3.00 -13.11 -5.69
C CYS A 56 4.34 -13.47 -6.36
N GLU A 57 5.22 -14.13 -5.61
CA GLU A 57 6.50 -14.63 -6.14
C GLU A 57 6.29 -15.55 -7.36
N GLY A 58 7.11 -15.35 -8.40
CA GLY A 58 6.96 -16.05 -9.67
C GLY A 58 5.85 -15.53 -10.58
N TYR A 59 5.22 -14.39 -10.24
CA TYR A 59 4.30 -13.66 -11.11
C TYR A 59 4.80 -12.24 -11.33
N TYR A 60 4.81 -11.80 -12.59
CA TYR A 60 5.16 -10.43 -12.96
C TYR A 60 3.90 -9.59 -13.23
N GLN A 61 3.97 -8.30 -12.92
CA GLN A 61 2.86 -7.37 -13.13
C GLN A 61 2.88 -6.84 -14.56
N THR A 62 1.77 -7.00 -15.27
CA THR A 62 1.57 -6.46 -16.62
C THR A 62 1.16 -4.98 -16.55
N LYS A 63 1.28 -4.23 -17.65
CA LYS A 63 0.84 -2.82 -17.75
C LYS A 63 -0.62 -2.59 -17.33
N ASP A 64 -1.47 -3.61 -17.51
CA ASP A 64 -2.90 -3.59 -17.12
C ASP A 64 -3.14 -3.96 -15.65
N ASN A 65 -2.10 -3.96 -14.79
CA ASN A 65 -2.14 -4.41 -13.39
C ASN A 65 -2.53 -5.88 -13.19
N LEU A 66 -2.40 -6.71 -14.23
CA LEU A 66 -2.64 -8.15 -14.17
C LEU A 66 -1.36 -8.91 -13.81
N CYS A 67 -1.44 -9.82 -12.83
CA CYS A 67 -0.35 -10.71 -12.48
C CYS A 67 -0.32 -11.91 -13.43
N LYS A 68 0.77 -12.08 -14.17
CA LYS A 68 0.99 -13.21 -15.07
C LYS A 68 2.13 -14.08 -14.55
N PRO A 69 2.06 -15.41 -14.67
CA PRO A 69 3.11 -16.28 -14.21
C PRO A 69 4.38 -16.09 -15.04
N GLU A 70 5.52 -16.14 -14.37
CA GLU A 70 6.85 -16.06 -14.95
C GLU A 70 7.40 -17.48 -15.18
N CYS A 71 7.93 -17.72 -16.37
CA CYS A 71 8.55 -18.99 -16.74
C CYS A 71 9.96 -18.69 -17.28
N GLU A 72 10.98 -19.19 -16.60
CA GLU A 72 12.38 -19.05 -17.01
C GLU A 72 13.06 -20.43 -17.15
N PRO A 73 13.49 -20.83 -18.36
CA PRO A 73 13.28 -20.17 -19.66
C PRO A 73 11.80 -20.17 -20.12
N PRO A 74 11.45 -19.25 -21.04
CA PRO A 74 10.08 -19.13 -21.52
C PRO A 74 9.62 -20.37 -22.29
N CYS A 75 8.34 -20.71 -22.15
CA CYS A 75 7.70 -21.78 -22.92
C CYS A 75 7.73 -21.41 -24.42
N LYS A 76 8.36 -22.21 -25.27
CA LYS A 76 8.46 -21.88 -26.70
C LYS A 76 7.18 -22.16 -27.48
N LYS A 77 6.53 -23.30 -27.21
CA LYS A 77 5.33 -23.78 -27.92
C LYS A 77 4.24 -24.17 -26.93
N GLY A 78 3.75 -23.16 -26.23
CA GLY A 78 2.80 -23.29 -25.16
C GLY A 78 2.70 -22.01 -24.35
N ARG A 79 1.95 -22.06 -23.25
CA ARG A 79 1.75 -20.94 -22.34
C ARG A 79 2.18 -21.25 -20.91
N CYS A 80 2.64 -20.24 -20.19
CA CYS A 80 2.94 -20.35 -18.76
C CYS A 80 1.61 -20.33 -17.99
N VAL A 81 1.31 -21.39 -17.23
CA VAL A 81 0.06 -21.51 -16.44
C VAL A 81 0.29 -21.33 -14.94
N ALA A 82 1.53 -21.54 -14.48
CA ALA A 82 2.01 -21.28 -13.13
C ALA A 82 3.52 -20.99 -13.20
N PRO A 83 4.16 -20.48 -12.13
CA PRO A 83 5.57 -20.17 -12.13
C PRO A 83 6.41 -21.38 -12.60
N ASN A 84 7.17 -21.21 -13.67
CA ASN A 84 7.98 -22.27 -14.29
C ASN A 84 7.20 -23.53 -14.74
N VAL A 85 5.88 -23.43 -14.95
CA VAL A 85 5.04 -24.52 -15.44
C VAL A 85 4.43 -24.14 -16.78
N CYS A 86 4.88 -24.85 -17.82
CA CYS A 86 4.37 -24.69 -19.18
C CYS A 86 3.25 -25.68 -19.48
N GLU A 87 2.15 -25.17 -20.05
CA GLU A 87 1.16 -25.96 -20.77
C GLU A 87 1.54 -25.95 -22.25
N CYS A 88 2.00 -27.09 -22.75
CA CYS A 88 2.45 -27.23 -24.13
C CYS A 88 1.30 -27.41 -25.11
N ASP A 89 1.47 -26.87 -26.31
CA ASP A 89 0.55 -27.08 -27.41
C ASP A 89 0.56 -28.56 -27.86
N SER A 90 -0.48 -28.97 -28.58
CA SER A 90 -0.61 -30.34 -29.11
C SER A 90 0.61 -30.74 -29.95
N GLY A 91 1.17 -31.93 -29.70
CA GLY A 91 2.38 -32.40 -30.37
C GLY A 91 3.68 -31.90 -29.76
N TYR A 92 3.65 -31.13 -28.66
CA TYR A 92 4.85 -30.67 -27.96
C TYR A 92 4.87 -31.11 -26.49
N GLY A 93 6.10 -31.26 -25.98
CA GLY A 93 6.38 -31.67 -24.61
C GLY A 93 7.75 -31.23 -24.11
N GLY A 94 8.12 -31.76 -22.95
CA GLY A 94 9.24 -31.26 -22.15
C GLY A 94 8.85 -30.07 -21.26
N LYS A 95 9.74 -29.71 -20.33
CA LYS A 95 9.50 -28.65 -19.32
C LYS A 95 9.22 -27.28 -19.93
N HIS A 96 9.81 -26.98 -21.10
CA HIS A 96 9.67 -25.70 -21.80
C HIS A 96 9.02 -25.83 -23.19
N CYS A 97 8.34 -26.95 -23.45
CA CYS A 97 7.66 -27.23 -24.72
C CYS A 97 8.57 -27.12 -25.95
N THR A 98 9.83 -27.56 -25.79
CA THR A 98 10.85 -27.55 -26.85
C THR A 98 10.97 -28.89 -27.57
N SER A 99 10.44 -29.97 -26.99
CA SER A 99 10.48 -31.32 -27.56
C SER A 99 9.19 -31.61 -28.33
N THR A 100 9.28 -32.31 -29.46
CA THR A 100 8.12 -32.77 -30.23
C THR A 100 7.69 -34.16 -29.75
N CYS A 101 6.39 -34.37 -29.56
CA CYS A 101 5.77 -35.64 -29.21
C CYS A 101 5.26 -36.38 -30.46
N SER A 102 4.98 -37.68 -30.34
CA SER A 102 4.29 -38.45 -31.39
C SER A 102 2.88 -37.90 -31.65
N VAL A 103 2.34 -38.19 -32.84
CA VAL A 103 1.01 -37.72 -33.27
C VAL A 103 -0.06 -38.11 -32.25
N GLY A 104 -0.88 -37.13 -31.83
CA GLY A 104 -1.95 -37.33 -30.86
C GLY A 104 -1.53 -37.26 -29.39
N LEU A 105 -0.27 -36.92 -29.09
CA LEU A 105 0.25 -36.78 -27.73
C LEU A 105 0.76 -35.37 -27.44
N TRP A 106 0.68 -34.96 -26.17
CA TRP A 106 1.11 -33.63 -25.71
C TRP A 106 1.43 -33.60 -24.20
N GLY A 107 1.94 -32.45 -23.75
CA GLY A 107 2.24 -32.18 -22.34
C GLY A 107 3.70 -32.47 -21.96
N PRO A 108 4.11 -32.14 -20.73
CA PRO A 108 5.53 -32.13 -20.32
C PRO A 108 6.24 -33.47 -20.48
N SER A 109 5.50 -34.57 -20.47
CA SER A 109 6.03 -35.93 -20.67
C SER A 109 5.46 -36.66 -21.89
N CYS A 110 4.77 -35.96 -22.80
CA CYS A 110 4.08 -36.57 -23.95
C CYS A 110 3.11 -37.71 -23.59
N GLN A 111 2.48 -37.65 -22.41
CA GLN A 111 1.57 -38.70 -21.92
C GLN A 111 0.10 -38.32 -22.06
N ARG A 112 -0.21 -37.06 -22.34
CA ARG A 112 -1.59 -36.61 -22.52
C ARG A 112 -2.03 -36.93 -23.94
N LYS A 113 -3.16 -37.60 -24.09
CA LYS A 113 -3.78 -37.85 -25.39
C LYS A 113 -4.62 -36.65 -25.82
N CYS A 114 -4.70 -36.41 -27.12
CA CYS A 114 -5.68 -35.46 -27.67
C CYS A 114 -7.07 -36.10 -27.64
N ASP A 115 -8.06 -35.37 -27.11
CA ASP A 115 -9.46 -35.82 -27.02
C ASP A 115 -10.24 -35.55 -28.32
N CYS A 116 -9.63 -35.83 -29.47
CA CYS A 116 -10.10 -35.48 -30.83
C CYS A 116 -11.60 -35.63 -31.07
#